data_AF-A0A351VBU0-F1
#
_entry.id   AF-A0A351VBU0-F1
#
_cell.length_a   1.000
_cell.length_b   1.000
_cell.length_c   1.000
_cell.angle_alpha   90.00
_cell.angle_beta   90.00
_cell.angle_gamma   90.00
#
_symmetry.space_group_name_H-M   'P 1'
#
loop_
_entity.id
_entity.type
_entity.pdbx_description
1 polymer ?
#
loop_
_entity_poly.entity_id
_entity_poly.type
_entity_poly.pdbx_seq_one_letter_code
_entity_poly.pdbx_strand_id
1 'polypeptide(L)'
;MPNEAILSSDRDYTIFQFGKHIIRFRAPYSLEKYTEVKEWDNGYLVVMAKYTHNKEAEEEYIDLVPILQALYFDSDDFFRPIEKVRISYD
;
A
#
# COMPACT_ATOMS: atom_id res chain seq x y z
N MET A 1 11.89 -10.54 -11.42
CA MET A 1 10.99 -9.38 -11.51
C MET A 1 11.62 -8.28 -10.68
N PRO A 2 11.60 -7.01 -11.12
CA PRO A 2 12.28 -5.95 -10.39
C PRO A 2 11.77 -5.92 -8.95
N ASN A 3 12.62 -5.39 -8.06
CA ASN A 3 12.42 -5.08 -6.66
C ASN A 3 11.21 -4.13 -6.46
N GLU A 4 10.03 -4.53 -6.89
CA GLU A 4 8.81 -3.73 -7.00
C GLU A 4 7.69 -4.41 -6.25
N ALA A 5 7.06 -3.65 -5.34
CA ALA A 5 5.86 -4.08 -4.64
C ALA A 5 4.59 -3.59 -5.34
N ILE A 6 3.48 -4.24 -5.02
CA ILE A 6 2.16 -3.91 -5.53
C ILE A 6 1.31 -3.40 -4.37
N LEU A 7 0.66 -2.25 -4.57
CA LEU A 7 -0.41 -1.76 -3.72
C LEU A 7 -1.75 -1.91 -4.46
N SER A 8 -2.74 -2.46 -3.77
CA SER A 8 -4.10 -2.58 -4.27
C SER A 8 -5.11 -2.49 -3.13
N SER A 9 -6.39 -2.62 -3.47
CA SER A 9 -7.47 -2.68 -2.48
C SER A 9 -8.53 -3.70 -2.89
N ASP A 10 -9.12 -4.36 -1.91
CA ASP A 10 -10.27 -5.25 -2.06
C ASP A 10 -11.24 -5.03 -0.90
N ARG A 11 -12.45 -4.55 -1.22
CA ARG A 11 -13.49 -4.19 -0.25
C ARG A 11 -12.89 -3.27 0.84
N ASP A 12 -12.96 -3.71 2.09
CA ASP A 12 -12.49 -2.95 3.25
C ASP A 12 -10.99 -3.18 3.56
N TYR A 13 -10.20 -3.59 2.58
CA TYR A 13 -8.79 -3.89 2.79
C TYR A 13 -7.89 -3.19 1.78
N THR A 14 -6.80 -2.63 2.30
CA THR A 14 -5.61 -2.35 1.53
C THR A 14 -4.75 -3.60 1.49
N ILE A 15 -4.15 -3.87 0.34
CA ILE A 15 -3.29 -5.03 0.11
C ILE A 15 -1.93 -4.51 -0.36
N PHE A 16 -0.88 -4.86 0.40
CA PHE A 16 0.50 -4.63 0.00
C PHE A 16 1.18 -5.98 -0.26
N GLN A 17 1.65 -6.18 -1.49
CA GLN A 17 2.25 -7.44 -1.92
C GLN A 17 3.69 -7.23 -2.37
N PHE A 18 4.61 -8.04 -1.83
CA PHE A 18 5.99 -8.09 -2.26
C PHE A 18 6.52 -9.53 -2.22
N GLY A 19 7.01 -10.03 -3.36
CA GLY A 19 7.41 -11.42 -3.51
C GLY A 19 6.27 -12.39 -3.14
N LYS A 20 6.50 -13.20 -2.11
CA LYS A 20 5.51 -14.18 -1.57
C LYS A 20 4.61 -13.61 -0.47
N HIS A 21 4.87 -12.39 -0.01
CA HIS A 21 4.18 -11.79 1.12
C HIS A 21 2.99 -10.96 0.62
N ILE A 22 1.82 -11.24 1.18
CA ILE A 22 0.59 -10.47 0.96
C ILE A 22 0.14 -9.96 2.33
N ILE A 23 0.30 -8.67 2.56
CA ILE A 23 -0.06 -8.00 3.80
C ILE A 23 -1.40 -7.29 3.57
N ARG A 24 -2.38 -7.58 4.43
CA ARG A 24 -3.72 -7.01 4.34
C ARG A 24 -4.04 -6.27 5.63
N PHE A 25 -4.52 -5.05 5.49
CA PHE A 25 -4.95 -4.22 6.63
C PHE A 25 -6.22 -3.46 6.27
N ARG A 26 -6.97 -3.05 7.30
CA ARG A 26 -8.28 -2.43 7.10
C ARG A 26 -8.13 -1.08 6.41
N ALA A 27 -8.92 -0.90 5.36
CA ALA A 27 -9.18 0.37 4.70
C ALA A 27 -10.58 0.88 5.07
N PRO A 28 -10.85 2.18 4.90
CA PRO A 28 -12.22 2.70 4.99
C PRO A 28 -13.13 1.99 3.97
N TYR A 29 -14.36 1.64 4.38
CA TYR A 29 -15.35 1.03 3.48
C TYR A 29 -15.70 1.93 2.27
N SER A 30 -15.43 3.23 2.38
CA SER A 30 -15.66 4.23 1.34
C SER A 30 -14.58 4.24 0.27
N LEU A 31 -13.44 3.57 0.48
CA LEU A 31 -12.34 3.50 -0.47
C LEU A 31 -12.78 2.65 -1.67
N GLU A 32 -12.78 3.25 -2.86
CA GLU A 32 -13.04 2.52 -4.10
C GLU A 32 -11.76 1.87 -4.60
N LYS A 33 -10.69 2.67 -4.72
CA LYS A 33 -9.38 2.24 -5.23
C LYS A 33 -8.29 3.29 -4.99
N TYR A 34 -7.05 2.84 -4.89
CA TYR A 34 -5.88 3.68 -5.15
C TYR A 34 -5.69 3.88 -6.65
N THR A 35 -5.28 5.09 -7.04
CA THR A 35 -5.10 5.47 -8.45
C THR A 35 -3.66 5.74 -8.83
N GLU A 36 -2.82 6.14 -7.88
CA GLU A 36 -1.42 6.52 -8.14
C GLU A 36 -0.57 6.37 -6.86
N VAL A 37 0.71 6.01 -7.03
CA VAL A 37 1.73 6.14 -5.98
C VAL A 37 2.54 7.40 -6.30
N LYS A 38 2.50 8.39 -5.41
CA LYS A 38 3.27 9.63 -5.54
C LYS A 38 4.67 9.49 -4.96
N GLU A 39 4.79 8.77 -3.85
CA GLU A 39 6.04 8.62 -3.13
C GLU A 39 6.12 7.24 -2.45
N TRP A 40 7.32 6.68 -2.44
CA TRP A 40 7.72 5.52 -1.67
C TRP A 40 9.00 5.86 -0.93
N ASP A 41 8.93 5.85 0.40
CA ASP A 41 10.08 6.05 1.28
C ASP A 41 10.15 4.91 2.31
N ASN A 42 10.72 3.79 1.86
CA ASN A 42 11.14 2.65 2.68
C ASN A 42 10.14 2.22 3.79
N GLY A 43 8.86 2.11 3.45
CA GLY A 43 7.77 1.77 4.38
C GLY A 43 6.68 2.83 4.48
N TYR A 44 6.97 4.06 4.07
CA TYR A 44 6.00 5.15 3.96
C TYR A 44 5.55 5.34 2.52
N LEU A 45 4.24 5.52 2.33
CA LEU A 45 3.61 5.71 1.03
C LEU A 45 2.79 6.99 1.01
N VAL A 46 2.94 7.76 -0.06
CA VAL A 46 2.00 8.83 -0.45
C VAL A 46 1.28 8.36 -1.69
N VAL A 47 -0.05 8.29 -1.65
CA VAL A 47 -0.88 7.74 -2.72
C VAL A 47 -2.08 8.62 -3.04
N MET A 48 -2.61 8.50 -4.25
CA MET A 48 -3.92 9.06 -4.57
C MET A 48 -4.99 7.98 -4.35
N ALA A 49 -6.01 8.30 -3.55
CA ALA A 49 -7.11 7.42 -3.19
C ALA A 49 -8.44 7.99 -3.68
N LYS A 50 -9.21 7.16 -4.39
CA LYS A 50 -10.55 7.49 -4.84
C LYS A 50 -11.57 6.96 -3.83
N TYR A 51 -12.33 7.87 -3.24
CA TYR A 51 -13.43 7.55 -2.33
C TYR A 51 -14.80 7.74 -2.98
N THR A 52 -15.78 6.98 -2.51
CA THR A 52 -17.19 7.00 -2.98
C THR A 52 -17.88 8.35 -2.82
N HIS A 53 -17.53 9.12 -1.79
CA HIS A 53 -18.17 10.40 -1.47
C HIS A 53 -17.44 11.61 -2.05
N ASN A 54 -16.24 11.42 -2.60
CA ASN A 54 -15.43 12.49 -3.18
C ASN A 54 -15.46 12.38 -4.70
N LYS A 55 -15.52 13.50 -5.43
CA LYS A 55 -15.48 13.48 -6.90
C LYS A 55 -14.08 13.14 -7.40
N GLU A 56 -13.08 13.85 -6.89
CA GLU A 56 -11.67 13.69 -7.23
C GLU A 56 -10.98 12.72 -6.26
N ALA A 57 -9.80 12.22 -6.64
CA ALA A 57 -8.95 11.47 -5.73
C ALA A 57 -8.29 12.42 -4.71
N GLU A 58 -8.07 11.90 -3.51
CA GLU A 58 -7.43 12.59 -2.39
C GLU A 58 -6.05 12.00 -2.11
N GLU A 59 -5.12 12.82 -1.63
CA GLU A 59 -3.80 12.35 -1.21
C GLU A 59 -3.91 11.68 0.17
N GLU A 60 -3.40 10.46 0.26
CA GLU A 60 -3.43 9.62 1.46
C GLU A 60 -2.02 9.16 1.83
N TYR A 61 -1.81 8.97 3.12
CA TYR A 61 -0.54 8.58 3.70
C TYR A 61 -0.67 7.23 4.38
N ILE A 62 0.21 6.28 4.04
CA ILE A 62 0.20 4.94 4.61
C ILE A 62 1.58 4.64 5.20
N ASP A 63 1.60 4.38 6.51
CA ASP A 63 2.77 3.88 7.22
C ASP A 63 2.65 2.35 7.39
N LEU A 64 3.50 1.62 6.69
CA LEU A 64 3.54 0.15 6.76
C LEU A 64 4.37 -0.36 7.94
N VAL A 65 5.19 0.48 8.58
CA VAL A 65 6.10 0.05 9.66
C VAL A 65 5.33 -0.54 10.85
N PRO A 66 4.31 0.13 11.44
CA PRO A 66 3.57 -0.44 12.56
C PRO A 66 2.82 -1.73 12.20
N ILE A 67 2.36 -1.83 10.95
CA ILE A 67 1.62 -3.00 10.44
C ILE A 67 2.55 -4.21 10.38
N LEU A 68 3.76 -4.03 9.84
CA LEU A 68 4.76 -5.10 9.79
C LEU A 68 5.23 -5.53 11.19
N GLN A 69 5.48 -4.56 12.08
CA GLN A 69 5.89 -4.84 13.45
C GLN A 69 4.81 -5.63 14.22
N ALA A 70 3.53 -5.28 14.04
CA ALA A 70 2.42 -6.04 14.62
C ALA A 70 2.33 -7.49 14.10
N LEU A 71 2.87 -7.73 12.91
CA LEU A 71 2.99 -9.06 12.30
C LEU A 71 4.35 -9.74 12.60
N TYR A 72 5.17 -9.16 13.49
CA TYR A 72 6.50 -9.65 13.87
C TYR A 72 7.54 -9.70 12.73
N PHE A 73 7.40 -8.83 11.74
CA PHE A 73 8.43 -8.63 10.71
C PHE A 73 9.48 -7.63 11.19
N ASP A 74 10.73 -7.84 10.76
CA ASP A 74 11.72 -6.77 10.68
C ASP A 74 11.37 -5.90 9.46
N SER A 75 10.90 -4.68 9.72
CA SER A 75 10.45 -3.76 8.67
C SER A 75 11.59 -3.35 7.74
N ASP A 76 12.77 -3.08 8.29
CA ASP A 76 13.91 -2.58 7.54
C ASP A 76 14.43 -3.65 6.58
N ASP A 77 14.57 -4.89 7.06
CA ASP A 77 14.94 -6.03 6.24
C ASP A 77 13.90 -6.33 5.15
N PHE A 78 12.62 -6.18 5.48
CA PHE A 78 11.53 -6.42 4.53
C PHE A 78 11.47 -5.36 3.41
N PHE A 79 11.68 -4.08 3.73
CA PHE A 79 11.60 -2.98 2.77
C PHE A 79 12.89 -2.76 1.97
N ARG A 80 14.07 -3.10 2.53
CA ARG A 80 15.38 -2.94 1.86
C ARG A 80 15.43 -3.40 0.40
N PRO A 81 14.85 -4.54 0.00
CA PRO A 81 14.84 -4.97 -1.39
C PRO A 81 13.72 -4.36 -2.24
N ILE A 82 12.97 -3.35 -1.78
CA ILE A 82 11.87 -2.72 -2.52
C ILE A 82 12.29 -1.33 -3.01
N GLU A 83 12.51 -1.22 -4.31
CA GLU A 83 12.92 0.01 -4.99
C GLU A 83 11.74 0.92 -5.33
N LYS A 84 10.56 0.35 -5.58
CA LYS A 84 9.35 1.11 -5.94
C LYS A 84 8.06 0.34 -5.66
N VAL A 85 6.95 1.07 -5.64
CA VAL A 85 5.61 0.52 -5.47
C VAL A 85 4.74 0.98 -6.64
N ARG A 86 3.93 0.07 -7.18
CA ARG A 86 2.94 0.41 -8.22
C ARG A 86 1.55 -0.06 -7.84
N ILE A 87 0.54 0.55 -8.46
CA ILE A 87 -0.84 0.10 -8.35
C ILE A 87 -1.10 -1.06 -9.34
N SER A 88 -1.79 -2.12 -8.90
CA SER A 88 -2.28 -3.22 -9.76
C SER A 88 -3.58 -3.79 -9.21
N TYR A 89 -4.53 -4.14 -10.06
CA TYR A 89 -5.78 -4.83 -9.68
C TYR A 89 -5.96 -6.14 -10.47
N ASP A 90 -4.85 -6.69 -10.99
CA ASP A 90 -4.82 -7.93 -11.77
C ASP A 90 -5.03 -9.18 -10.90
#